data_AF-A0A0G4PU27-F1
#
_entry.id   AF-A0A0G4PU27-F1
#
_cell.length_a   1.000
_cell.length_b   1.000
_cell.length_c   1.000
_cell.angle_alpha   90.00
_cell.angle_beta   90.00
_cell.angle_gamma   90.00
#
_symmetry.space_group_name_H-M   'P 1'
#
loop_
_entity.id
_entity.type
_entity.pdbx_description
1 polymer ?
#
loop_
_entity_poly.entity_id
_entity_poly.type
_entity_poly.pdbx_seq_one_letter_code
_entity_poly.pdbx_strand_id
1 'polypeptide(L)' 'MAAEPISDHLLGSKNKKVVYFYDSDVGNYAHVSDHPMKPHRICMTHSLVVNYGLDK' A
#
# COMPACT_ATOMS: atom_id res chain seq x y z
N MET A 1 8.82 25.01 -21.64
CA MET A 1 9.40 23.99 -20.74
C MET A 1 8.29 22.98 -20.39
N ALA A 2 7.84 22.21 -21.39
CA ALA A 2 6.86 21.16 -21.15
C ALA A 2 7.63 19.96 -20.58
N ALA A 3 7.21 19.44 -19.43
CA ALA A 3 7.78 18.23 -18.89
C ALA A 3 7.48 17.07 -19.85
N GLU A 4 8.53 16.42 -20.34
CA GLU A 4 8.45 15.22 -21.17
C GLU A 4 7.72 14.11 -20.38
N PRO A 5 6.82 13.33 -21.00
CA PRO A 5 6.20 12.20 -20.33
C PRO A 5 7.29 11.19 -19.97
N ILE A 6 7.41 10.88 -18.68
CA ILE A 6 8.32 9.85 -18.17
C ILE A 6 7.99 8.56 -18.92
N SER A 7 8.95 8.07 -19.71
CA SER A 7 8.78 6.91 -20.56
C SER A 7 8.49 5.67 -19.71
N ASP A 8 7.50 4.88 -20.15
CA ASP A 8 6.99 3.64 -19.53
C ASP A 8 8.05 2.53 -19.30
N HIS A 9 9.33 2.78 -19.59
CA HIS A 9 10.41 1.79 -19.55
C HIS A 9 10.94 1.47 -18.14
N LEU A 10 10.50 2.17 -17.08
CA LEU A 10 10.74 1.78 -15.68
C LEU A 10 9.62 0.88 -15.08
N LEU A 11 8.48 0.73 -15.76
CA LEU A 11 7.38 -0.14 -15.32
C LEU A 11 7.73 -1.59 -15.66
N GLY A 12 8.70 -2.15 -14.94
CA GLY A 12 9.15 -3.50 -15.22
C GLY A 12 7.98 -4.49 -15.21
N SER A 13 7.92 -5.34 -16.23
CA SER A 13 6.96 -6.43 -16.48
C SER A 13 5.59 -6.27 -15.81
N LYS A 14 4.57 -5.99 -16.63
CA LYS A 14 3.14 -5.90 -16.23
C LYS A 14 2.61 -7.14 -15.48
N ASN A 15 3.38 -8.23 -15.46
CA ASN A 15 3.03 -9.51 -14.84
C ASN A 15 4.10 -9.96 -13.83
N LYS A 16 4.60 -9.06 -12.98
CA LYS A 16 5.42 -9.47 -11.83
C LYS A 16 4.52 -10.21 -10.84
N LYS A 17 4.94 -11.40 -10.40
CA LYS A 17 4.29 -12.13 -9.32
C LYS A 17 4.51 -11.35 -8.02
N VAL A 18 3.44 -10.76 -7.49
CA VAL A 18 3.45 -10.05 -6.20
C VAL A 18 2.76 -10.93 -5.17
N VAL A 19 3.28 -10.93 -3.94
CA VAL A 19 2.64 -11.59 -2.79
C VAL A 19 2.28 -10.50 -1.78
N TYR A 20 1.05 -10.53 -1.29
CA TYR A 20 0.53 -9.58 -0.32
C TYR A 20 0.34 -10.27 1.03
N PHE A 21 0.95 -9.73 2.09
CA PHE A 21 0.81 -10.23 3.45
C PHE A 21 0.10 -9.19 4.31
N TYR A 22 -0.85 -9.63 5.11
CA TYR A 22 -1.59 -8.79 6.04
C TYR A 22 -1.89 -9.58 7.32
N ASP A 23 -1.72 -8.92 8.46
CA ASP A 23 -2.11 -9.41 9.78
C ASP A 23 -3.26 -8.52 10.29
N SER A 24 -4.34 -9.15 10.76
CA SER A 24 -5.54 -8.43 11.20
C SER A 24 -5.31 -7.64 12.48
N ASP A 25 -4.37 -8.06 13.33
CA ASP A 25 -4.14 -7.41 14.62
C ASP A 25 -3.28 -6.15 14.51
N VAL A 26 -2.58 -5.95 13.39
CA VAL A 26 -1.63 -4.84 13.18
C VAL A 26 -2.28 -3.45 13.28
N GLY A 27 -3.58 -3.34 12.99
CA GLY A 27 -4.31 -2.08 13.04
C GLY A 27 -4.69 -1.63 14.46
N ASN A 28 -4.68 -2.55 15.43
CA ASN A 28 -5.15 -2.32 16.80
C ASN A 28 -4.04 -1.87 17.76
N TYR A 29 -2.79 -1.86 17.31
CA TYR A 29 -1.68 -1.33 18.10
C TYR A 29 -1.78 0.19 18.20
N ALA A 30 -1.94 0.70 19.42
CA ALA A 30 -1.89 2.12 19.71
C ALA A 30 -0.52 2.47 20.30
N HIS A 31 0.20 3.37 19.63
CA HIS A 31 1.37 4.00 20.24
C HIS A 31 0.93 5.09 21.23
N VAL A 32 1.87 5.52 22.07
CA VAL A 32 1.65 6.58 23.06
C VAL A 32 1.09 7.83 22.39
N SER A 33 0.23 8.57 23.10
CA SER A 33 -0.25 9.90 22.68
C SER A 33 0.95 10.78 22.31
N ASP A 34 0.90 11.42 21.13
CA ASP A 34 1.97 12.17 20.45
C ASP A 34 2.96 11.39 19.59
N HIS A 35 2.81 10.07 19.43
CA HIS A 35 3.60 9.33 18.47
C HIS A 35 3.05 9.49 17.03
N PRO A 36 3.88 9.85 16.02
CA PRO A 36 3.41 10.13 14.66
C PRO A 36 2.99 8.86 13.89
N MET A 37 3.48 7.69 14.28
CA MET A 37 3.09 6.41 13.70
C MET A 37 1.70 6.01 14.19
N LYS A 38 0.75 5.83 13.25
CA LYS A 38 -0.57 5.25 13.52
C LYS A 38 -0.70 3.92 12.75
N PRO A 39 -0.58 2.76 13.41
CA PRO A 39 -0.69 1.44 12.77
C PRO A 39 -2.02 1.22 12.04
N HIS A 40 -3.07 1.92 12.46
CA HIS A 40 -4.36 2.00 11.78
C HIS A 40 -4.28 2.25 10.26
N ARG A 41 -3.23 2.95 9.78
CA ARG A 41 -3.05 3.16 8.33
C ARG A 41 -2.95 1.86 7.54
N ILE A 42 -2.40 0.79 8.14
CA ILE A 42 -2.20 -0.49 7.46
C ILE A 42 -3.58 -1.13 7.21
N CYS A 43 -4.46 -1.12 8.20
CA CYS A 43 -5.85 -1.58 8.08
C CYS A 43 -6.65 -0.75 7.05
N MET A 44 -6.45 0.57 7.05
CA MET A 44 -7.04 1.47 6.04
C MET A 44 -6.60 1.10 4.62
N THR A 45 -5.30 0.88 4.40
CA THR A 45 -4.80 0.46 3.08
C THR A 45 -5.27 -0.94 2.69
N HIS A 46 -5.33 -1.89 3.64
CA HIS A 46 -5.83 -3.23 3.39
C HIS A 46 -7.29 -3.21 2.89
N SER A 47 -8.13 -2.38 3.51
CA SER A 47 -9.53 -2.21 3.10
C SER A 47 -9.64 -1.72 1.66
N LEU A 48 -8.77 -0.81 1.22
CA LEU A 48 -8.75 -0.36 -0.17
C LEU A 48 -8.29 -1.47 -1.11
N VAL A 49 -7.19 -2.15 -0.79
CA VAL A 49 -6.62 -3.23 -1.61
C VAL A 49 -7.65 -4.33 -1.86
N VAL A 50 -8.35 -4.79 -0.82
CA VAL A 50 -9.36 -5.85 -0.92
C VAL A 50 -10.61 -5.37 -1.68
N ASN A 51 -11.09 -4.16 -1.40
CA ASN A 51 -12.30 -3.64 -2.06
C ASN A 51 -12.08 -3.36 -3.56
N TYR A 52 -10.87 -3.02 -3.97
CA TYR A 52 -10.49 -2.89 -5.38
C TYR A 52 -10.07 -4.21 -6.04
N GLY A 53 -10.00 -5.32 -5.29
CA GLY A 53 -9.60 -6.63 -5.79
C GLY A 53 -8.14 -6.69 -6.26
N LEU A 54 -7.27 -5.88 -5.67
CA LEU A 54 -5.84 -5.80 -6.02
C LEU A 54 -4.98 -6.87 -5.35
N ASP A 55 -5.59 -7.70 -4.51
CA ASP A 55 -4.96 -8.82 -3.80
C ASP A 55 -4.89 -10.12 -4.62
N LYS A 56 -5.50 -10.14 -5.82
CA LYS A 56 -5.69 -11.33 -6.67
C LYS A 56 -4.74 -11.40 -7.86
#